data_AF-A0A7Y6YH01-F1
#
_entry.id   AF-A0A7Y6YH01-F1
#
_cell.length_a   1.000
_cell.length_b   1.000
_cell.length_c   1.000
_cell.angle_alpha   90.00
_cell.angle_beta   90.00
_cell.angle_gamma   90.00
#
_symmetry.space_group_name_H-M   'P 1'
#
loop_
_entity.id
_entity.type
_entity.pdbx_description
1 polymer ?
#
loop_
_entity_poly.entity_id
_entity_poly.type
_entity_poly.pdbx_seq_one_letter_code
_entity_poly.pdbx_strand_id
1 'polypeptide(L)'
;NNRILKALVENAGLQRKFEDHRVHWGENRDILQGIFNNFRESETYERYMNSGSDSLKEDKQLLKIFYAEFITQNETLHQLYEDISMHWADDLDAAQMFVVKTFKSFQDVEGAVYSKLSKEMPEDVQNASQLPDGYDLATAKIIVDLYKDEDDADFGEKLLRYTVSDNKENEELISSKTRNWDTDRIAAVDILLMKMAIAELTHFDQIPVKVTLNEYIDLSKEYSTPKSGQFINGILDKLVAQLKEEKKIVKVGRGLM
;
A
#
# COMPACT_ATOMS: atom_id res chain seq x y z
N ASN A 1 1.93 -2.78 -31.04
CA ASN A 1 1.53 -4.19 -30.87
C ASN A 1 1.93 -4.66 -29.46
N ASN A 2 1.58 -3.88 -28.42
CA ASN A 2 2.04 -4.15 -27.06
C ASN A 2 1.22 -5.31 -26.46
N ARG A 3 1.90 -6.39 -26.08
CA ARG A 3 1.27 -7.65 -25.68
C ARG A 3 0.53 -7.55 -24.34
N ILE A 4 1.00 -6.67 -23.46
CA ILE A 4 0.39 -6.45 -22.14
C ILE A 4 -0.91 -5.65 -22.28
N LEU A 5 -0.89 -4.58 -23.09
CA LEU A 5 -2.11 -3.82 -23.38
C LEU A 5 -3.17 -4.71 -24.04
N LYS A 6 -2.76 -5.57 -24.97
CA LYS A 6 -3.66 -6.54 -25.60
C LYS A 6 -4.26 -7.50 -24.56
N ALA A 7 -3.43 -8.09 -23.71
CA ALA A 7 -3.87 -8.99 -22.65
C ALA A 7 -4.81 -8.31 -21.63
N LEU A 8 -4.60 -7.02 -21.33
CA LEU A 8 -5.48 -6.25 -20.45
C LEU A 8 -6.85 -6.00 -21.10
N VAL A 9 -6.88 -5.60 -22.37
CA VAL A 9 -8.12 -5.36 -23.12
C VAL A 9 -8.95 -6.63 -23.24
N GLU A 10 -8.29 -7.77 -23.48
CA GLU A 10 -8.93 -9.08 -23.66
C GLU A 10 -9.32 -9.76 -22.33
N ASN A 11 -8.95 -9.19 -21.17
CA ASN A 11 -9.23 -9.81 -19.87
C ASN A 11 -10.71 -9.65 -19.46
N ALA A 12 -11.48 -10.73 -19.59
CA ALA A 12 -12.91 -10.74 -19.24
C ALA A 12 -13.22 -10.38 -17.78
N GLY A 13 -12.40 -10.84 -16.83
CA GLY A 13 -12.58 -10.52 -15.40
C GLY A 13 -12.37 -9.04 -15.10
N LEU A 14 -11.43 -8.41 -15.81
CA LEU A 14 -11.21 -6.97 -15.74
C LEU A 14 -12.40 -6.21 -16.34
N GLN A 15 -12.84 -6.59 -17.55
CA GLN A 15 -14.01 -5.95 -18.19
C GLN A 15 -15.25 -6.02 -17.28
N ARG A 16 -15.53 -7.18 -16.68
CA ARG A 16 -16.61 -7.35 -15.71
C ARG A 16 -16.48 -6.42 -14.51
N LYS A 17 -15.27 -6.26 -13.96
CA LYS A 17 -15.04 -5.30 -12.86
C LYS A 17 -15.27 -3.85 -13.28
N PHE A 18 -14.91 -3.46 -14.50
CA PHE A 18 -15.20 -2.12 -15.04
C PHE A 18 -16.72 -1.88 -15.08
N GLU A 19 -17.49 -2.88 -15.50
CA GLU A 19 -18.96 -2.83 -15.52
C GLU A 19 -19.55 -2.75 -14.11
N ASP A 20 -19.12 -3.65 -13.20
CA ASP A 20 -19.61 -3.71 -11.81
C ASP A 20 -19.37 -2.41 -11.05
N HIS A 21 -18.21 -1.76 -11.29
CA HIS A 21 -17.85 -0.48 -10.67
C HIS A 21 -18.31 0.72 -11.47
N ARG A 22 -19.03 0.52 -12.58
CA ARG A 22 -19.54 1.57 -13.47
C ARG A 22 -18.46 2.58 -13.84
N VAL A 23 -17.28 2.11 -14.20
CA VAL A 23 -16.18 2.98 -14.63
C VAL A 23 -16.51 3.50 -16.03
N HIS A 24 -16.85 4.79 -16.12
CA HIS A 24 -17.19 5.46 -17.37
C HIS A 24 -16.31 6.69 -17.56
N TRP A 25 -15.61 6.74 -18.70
CA TRP A 25 -14.77 7.89 -19.06
C TRP A 25 -15.53 9.00 -19.80
N GLY A 26 -16.85 8.85 -20.00
CA GLY A 26 -17.66 9.62 -20.96
C GLY A 26 -17.39 11.13 -20.98
N GLU A 27 -17.53 11.80 -19.84
CA GLU A 27 -17.34 13.25 -19.72
C GLU A 27 -15.86 13.66 -19.57
N ASN A 28 -14.98 12.70 -19.27
CA ASN A 28 -13.56 12.91 -18.96
C ASN A 28 -12.62 12.38 -20.06
N ARG A 29 -13.14 12.09 -21.25
CA ARG A 29 -12.36 11.53 -22.37
C ARG A 29 -11.25 12.46 -22.82
N ASP A 30 -11.46 13.77 -22.73
CA ASP A 30 -10.49 14.77 -23.17
C ASP A 30 -9.20 14.70 -22.33
N ILE A 31 -9.30 14.37 -21.03
CA ILE A 31 -8.15 14.15 -20.16
C ILE A 31 -7.32 12.97 -20.65
N LEU A 32 -7.97 11.83 -20.92
CA LEU A 32 -7.30 10.63 -21.44
C LEU A 32 -6.67 10.88 -22.82
N GLN A 33 -7.37 11.62 -23.68
CA GLN A 33 -6.88 11.96 -25.01
C GLN A 33 -5.67 12.90 -24.93
N GLY A 34 -5.69 13.87 -24.02
CA GLY A 34 -4.54 14.73 -23.72
C GLY A 34 -3.32 13.93 -23.25
N ILE A 35 -3.51 13.03 -22.28
CA ILE A 35 -2.45 12.12 -21.79
C ILE A 35 -1.85 11.30 -22.94
N PHE A 36 -2.70 10.70 -23.78
CA PHE A 36 -2.23 9.89 -24.89
C PHE A 36 -1.49 10.70 -25.96
N ASN A 37 -1.96 11.90 -26.29
CA ASN A 37 -1.30 12.77 -27.25
C ASN A 37 0.07 13.21 -26.73
N ASN A 38 0.16 13.64 -25.47
CA ASN A 38 1.42 14.02 -24.82
C ASN A 38 2.40 12.84 -24.81
N PHE A 39 1.92 11.64 -24.50
CA PHE A 39 2.74 10.43 -24.56
C PHE A 39 3.25 10.16 -25.98
N ARG A 40 2.40 10.30 -26.98
CA ARG A 40 2.75 10.05 -28.39
C ARG A 40 3.83 11.00 -28.90
N GLU A 41 3.88 12.23 -28.38
CA GLU A 41 4.89 13.24 -28.71
C GLU A 41 6.21 13.05 -27.94
N SER A 42 6.28 12.09 -27.02
CA SER A 42 7.47 11.86 -26.19
C SER A 42 8.56 11.05 -26.89
N GLU A 43 9.82 11.35 -26.55
CA GLU A 43 10.98 10.56 -26.98
C GLU A 43 10.86 9.08 -26.58
N THR A 44 10.20 8.79 -25.45
CA THR A 44 9.95 7.43 -24.98
C THR A 44 9.09 6.65 -25.99
N TYR A 45 8.01 7.26 -26.49
CA TYR A 45 7.13 6.64 -27.47
C TYR A 45 7.86 6.48 -28.81
N GLU A 46 8.55 7.50 -29.28
CA GLU A 46 9.33 7.43 -30.52
C GLU A 46 10.38 6.32 -30.46
N ARG A 47 11.14 6.24 -29.36
CA ARG A 47 12.14 5.19 -29.15
C ARG A 47 11.53 3.80 -29.18
N TYR A 48 10.38 3.59 -28.53
CA TYR A 48 9.70 2.30 -28.53
C TYR A 48 9.18 1.92 -29.92
N MET A 49 8.59 2.86 -30.65
CA MET A 49 8.11 2.59 -32.01
C MET A 49 9.25 2.31 -32.99
N ASN A 50 10.42 2.89 -32.76
CA ASN A 50 11.61 2.73 -33.60
C ASN A 50 12.59 1.65 -33.11
N SER A 51 12.36 1.00 -31.95
CA SER A 51 13.30 0.02 -31.40
C SER A 51 13.40 -1.26 -32.23
N GLY A 52 12.37 -1.55 -33.04
CA GLY A 52 12.26 -2.79 -33.82
C GLY A 52 12.15 -4.05 -32.96
N SER A 53 12.03 -3.89 -31.65
CA SER A 53 11.98 -4.98 -30.69
C SER A 53 10.53 -5.40 -30.43
N ASP A 54 10.30 -6.70 -30.50
CA ASP A 54 9.02 -7.32 -30.15
C ASP A 54 9.23 -8.21 -28.92
N SER A 55 9.54 -7.59 -27.78
CA SER A 55 9.80 -8.29 -26.53
C SER A 55 8.88 -7.82 -25.41
N LEU A 56 8.39 -8.78 -24.61
CA LEU A 56 7.60 -8.49 -23.42
C LEU A 56 8.35 -7.57 -22.43
N LYS A 57 9.69 -7.66 -22.40
CA LYS A 57 10.53 -6.80 -21.55
C LYS A 57 10.40 -5.33 -21.94
N GLU A 58 10.44 -5.02 -23.23
CA GLU A 58 10.27 -3.64 -23.72
C GLU A 58 8.84 -3.15 -23.56
N ASP A 59 7.84 -4.02 -23.78
CA ASP A 59 6.44 -3.70 -23.52
C ASP A 59 6.20 -3.30 -22.06
N LYS A 60 6.76 -4.06 -21.11
CA LYS A 60 6.72 -3.73 -19.68
C LYS A 60 7.38 -2.40 -19.39
N GLN A 61 8.55 -2.16 -19.99
CA GLN A 61 9.32 -0.96 -19.72
C GLN A 61 8.60 0.29 -20.22
N LEU A 62 7.99 0.23 -21.41
CA LEU A 62 7.16 1.30 -21.95
C LEU A 62 6.02 1.65 -20.99
N LEU A 63 5.27 0.64 -20.51
CA LEU A 63 4.12 0.87 -19.63
C LEU A 63 4.50 1.41 -18.26
N LYS A 64 5.66 1.01 -17.73
CA LYS A 64 6.20 1.59 -16.50
C LYS A 64 6.53 3.08 -16.67
N ILE A 65 7.19 3.43 -17.76
CA ILE A 65 7.54 4.83 -18.06
C ILE A 65 6.28 5.65 -18.33
N PHE A 66 5.37 5.12 -19.15
CA PHE A 66 4.07 5.74 -19.41
C PHE A 66 3.34 6.08 -18.10
N TYR A 67 3.24 5.12 -17.19
CA TYR A 67 2.58 5.35 -15.91
C TYR A 67 3.33 6.38 -15.05
N ALA A 68 4.64 6.25 -14.90
CA ALA A 68 5.45 7.12 -14.04
C ALA A 68 5.59 8.56 -14.56
N GLU A 69 5.51 8.79 -15.87
CA GLU A 69 5.70 10.12 -16.46
C GLU A 69 4.38 10.79 -16.84
N PHE A 70 3.38 10.02 -17.28
CA PHE A 70 2.15 10.57 -17.85
C PHE A 70 0.90 10.35 -17.01
N ILE A 71 0.95 9.44 -16.03
CA ILE A 71 -0.19 9.18 -15.13
C ILE A 71 0.09 9.79 -13.76
N THR A 72 1.21 9.46 -13.11
CA THR A 72 1.51 9.94 -11.73
C THR A 72 1.88 11.41 -11.66
N GLN A 73 2.27 12.02 -12.78
CA GLN A 73 2.59 13.46 -12.85
C GLN A 73 1.42 14.27 -13.42
N ASN A 74 0.27 13.65 -13.69
CA ASN A 74 -0.85 14.32 -14.32
C ASN A 74 -1.78 14.95 -13.28
N GLU A 75 -1.57 16.23 -12.99
CA GLU A 75 -2.37 16.99 -12.01
C GLU A 75 -3.87 16.97 -12.34
N THR A 76 -4.24 17.09 -13.62
CA THR A 76 -5.65 17.08 -14.04
C THR A 76 -6.33 15.74 -13.76
N LEU A 77 -5.63 14.63 -13.95
CA LEU A 77 -6.13 13.29 -13.65
C LEU A 77 -6.24 13.07 -12.14
N HIS A 78 -5.29 13.56 -11.35
CA HIS A 78 -5.36 13.48 -9.90
C HIS A 78 -6.48 14.32 -9.32
N GLN A 79 -6.71 15.54 -9.84
CA GLN A 79 -7.87 16.35 -9.48
C GLN A 79 -9.18 15.62 -9.80
N LEU A 80 -9.28 14.98 -10.97
CA LEU A 80 -10.45 14.18 -11.31
C LEU A 80 -10.67 13.03 -10.31
N TYR A 81 -9.62 12.33 -9.90
CA TYR A 81 -9.75 11.27 -8.91
C TYR A 81 -10.09 11.79 -7.52
N GLU A 82 -9.61 12.97 -7.13
CA GLU A 82 -10.02 13.64 -5.89
C GLU A 82 -11.49 14.04 -5.91
N ASP A 83 -11.99 14.53 -7.05
CA ASP A 83 -13.42 14.86 -7.23
C ASP A 83 -14.32 13.61 -7.10
N ILE A 84 -13.80 12.43 -7.49
CA ILE A 84 -14.48 11.15 -7.34
C ILE A 84 -14.33 10.60 -5.91
N SER A 85 -13.15 10.76 -5.30
CA SER A 85 -12.79 10.26 -3.98
C SER A 85 -11.91 11.27 -3.25
N MET A 86 -12.45 11.88 -2.20
CA MET A 86 -11.73 12.89 -1.40
C MET A 86 -10.44 12.37 -0.71
N HIS A 87 -10.25 11.05 -0.65
CA HIS A 87 -9.07 10.38 -0.08
C HIS A 87 -8.06 9.93 -1.13
N TRP A 88 -8.22 10.33 -2.40
CA TRP A 88 -7.34 9.89 -3.47
C TRP A 88 -5.86 10.18 -3.19
N ALA A 89 -5.54 11.32 -2.57
CA ALA A 89 -4.17 11.66 -2.20
C ALA A 89 -3.54 10.63 -1.24
N ASP A 90 -4.33 10.11 -0.29
CA ASP A 90 -3.91 9.08 0.67
C ASP A 90 -3.77 7.70 -0.02
N ASP A 91 -4.63 7.42 -1.00
CA ASP A 91 -4.67 6.15 -1.75
C ASP A 91 -3.68 6.07 -2.92
N LEU A 92 -3.09 7.20 -3.32
CA LEU A 92 -2.26 7.32 -4.52
C LEU A 92 -1.09 6.33 -4.50
N ASP A 93 -0.34 6.28 -3.41
CA ASP A 93 0.84 5.41 -3.30
C ASP A 93 0.48 3.93 -3.37
N ALA A 94 -0.64 3.55 -2.74
CA ALA A 94 -1.17 2.20 -2.81
C ALA A 94 -1.61 1.85 -4.25
N ALA A 95 -2.30 2.76 -4.93
CA ALA A 95 -2.70 2.58 -6.32
C ALA A 95 -1.49 2.41 -7.24
N GLN A 96 -0.45 3.26 -7.10
CA GLN A 96 0.80 3.13 -7.82
C GLN A 96 1.49 1.78 -7.57
N MET A 97 1.53 1.34 -6.31
CA MET A 97 2.07 0.03 -5.93
C MET A 97 1.37 -1.11 -6.66
N PHE A 98 0.03 -1.12 -6.68
CA PHE A 98 -0.74 -2.18 -7.33
C PHE A 98 -0.58 -2.19 -8.85
N VAL A 99 -0.47 -1.02 -9.49
CA VAL A 99 -0.21 -0.92 -10.93
C VAL A 99 1.19 -1.46 -11.28
N VAL A 100 2.21 -1.10 -10.51
CA VAL A 100 3.57 -1.61 -10.73
C VAL A 100 3.64 -3.12 -10.50
N LYS A 101 3.01 -3.63 -9.44
CA LYS A 101 2.90 -5.08 -9.16
C LYS A 101 2.21 -5.81 -10.31
N THR A 102 1.14 -5.22 -10.84
CA THR A 102 0.41 -5.73 -12.00
C THR A 102 1.32 -5.87 -13.21
N PHE A 103 2.01 -4.80 -13.64
CA PHE A 103 2.89 -4.85 -14.81
C PHE A 103 4.06 -5.81 -14.62
N LYS A 104 4.62 -5.91 -13.41
CA LYS A 104 5.66 -6.89 -13.09
C LYS A 104 5.19 -8.32 -13.27
N SER A 105 3.94 -8.61 -12.87
CA SER A 105 3.38 -9.96 -12.86
C SER A 105 3.12 -10.57 -14.24
N PHE A 106 3.14 -9.79 -15.31
CA PHE A 106 2.97 -10.32 -16.67
C PHE A 106 4.13 -11.24 -17.06
N GLN A 107 3.90 -12.44 -17.57
CA GLN A 107 4.95 -13.37 -18.00
C GLN A 107 4.67 -13.86 -19.41
N ASP A 108 5.73 -14.14 -20.16
CA ASP A 108 5.64 -14.82 -21.45
C ASP A 108 5.79 -16.31 -21.18
N VAL A 109 4.74 -17.08 -21.45
CA VAL A 109 4.77 -18.55 -21.38
C VAL A 109 4.35 -19.03 -22.75
N GLU A 110 5.30 -19.60 -23.49
CA GLU A 110 5.09 -20.17 -24.83
C GLU A 110 4.42 -19.21 -25.84
N GLY A 111 4.73 -17.91 -25.79
CA GLY A 111 4.19 -16.91 -26.71
C GLY A 111 2.86 -16.29 -26.27
N ALA A 112 2.31 -16.71 -25.12
CA ALA A 112 1.15 -16.12 -24.49
C ALA A 112 1.53 -15.30 -23.24
N VAL A 113 0.83 -14.19 -23.02
CA VAL A 113 1.14 -13.22 -21.96
C VAL A 113 0.15 -13.37 -20.79
N TYR A 114 0.65 -13.77 -19.61
CA TYR A 114 -0.15 -14.17 -18.45
C TYR A 114 0.08 -13.27 -17.24
N SER A 115 -0.93 -12.97 -16.41
CA SER A 115 -0.74 -12.26 -15.12
C SER A 115 -1.75 -12.69 -14.06
N LYS A 116 -1.49 -12.44 -12.77
CA LYS A 116 -2.42 -12.80 -11.67
C LYS A 116 -3.79 -12.11 -11.75
N LEU A 117 -3.94 -11.07 -12.58
CA LEU A 117 -5.24 -10.45 -12.89
C LEU A 117 -6.11 -11.33 -13.80
N SER A 118 -5.58 -12.40 -14.41
CA SER A 118 -6.30 -13.31 -15.30
C SER A 118 -6.95 -14.50 -14.58
N LYS A 119 -7.34 -14.35 -13.30
CA LYS A 119 -8.04 -15.42 -12.56
C LYS A 119 -9.49 -15.56 -13.03
N GLU A 120 -9.66 -16.09 -14.23
CA GLU A 120 -10.56 -17.19 -14.57
C GLU A 120 -9.81 -18.02 -15.61
N MET A 121 -9.24 -19.14 -15.19
CA MET A 121 -8.41 -19.99 -16.06
C MET A 121 -9.29 -21.10 -16.66
N PRO A 122 -9.16 -21.44 -17.96
CA PRO A 122 -9.62 -22.71 -18.50
C PRO A 122 -8.92 -23.88 -17.78
N GLU A 123 -9.58 -25.04 -17.72
CA GLU A 123 -9.17 -26.23 -16.96
C GLU A 123 -7.73 -26.72 -17.26
N ASP A 124 -7.16 -26.32 -18.40
CA ASP A 124 -5.87 -26.78 -18.91
C ASP A 124 -4.65 -26.30 -18.10
N VAL A 125 -4.79 -25.28 -17.25
CA VAL A 125 -3.68 -24.72 -16.45
C VAL A 125 -3.58 -25.33 -15.04
N GLN A 126 -4.48 -26.25 -14.68
CA GLN A 126 -4.34 -27.03 -13.43
C GLN A 126 -3.09 -27.92 -13.42
N ASN A 127 -2.48 -28.15 -14.59
CA ASN A 127 -1.23 -28.90 -14.71
C ASN A 127 0.04 -28.03 -14.59
N ALA A 128 -0.09 -26.70 -14.41
CA ALA A 128 1.05 -25.79 -14.27
C ALA A 128 1.67 -25.78 -12.85
N SER A 129 1.46 -26.85 -12.08
CA SER A 129 2.14 -27.12 -10.80
C SER A 129 3.65 -27.40 -10.94
N GLN A 130 4.24 -27.15 -12.11
CA GLN A 130 5.65 -27.36 -12.42
C GLN A 130 6.33 -26.12 -13.05
N LEU A 131 5.92 -24.91 -12.67
CA LEU A 131 6.71 -23.72 -12.99
C LEU A 131 8.06 -23.76 -12.24
N PRO A 132 9.20 -23.46 -12.88
CA PRO A 132 10.52 -23.51 -12.23
C PRO A 132 10.61 -22.53 -11.06
N ASP A 133 11.13 -23.02 -9.93
CA ASP A 133 11.52 -22.23 -8.77
C ASP A 133 12.37 -21.02 -9.17
N GLY A 134 12.05 -19.83 -8.62
CA GLY A 134 13.03 -18.73 -8.60
C GLY A 134 12.51 -17.31 -8.80
N TYR A 135 11.42 -16.90 -8.15
CA TYR A 135 11.15 -15.47 -7.99
C TYR A 135 10.77 -15.14 -6.54
N ASP A 136 11.74 -14.54 -5.84
CA ASP A 136 11.55 -13.94 -4.53
C ASP A 136 10.79 -12.60 -4.67
N LEU A 137 9.70 -12.45 -3.92
CA LEU A 137 8.91 -11.23 -3.85
C LEU A 137 9.70 -10.06 -3.26
N ALA A 138 10.80 -10.32 -2.53
CA ALA A 138 11.65 -9.33 -1.89
C ALA A 138 12.47 -8.47 -2.88
N THR A 139 12.72 -8.93 -4.11
CA THR A 139 13.55 -8.19 -5.09
C THR A 139 12.75 -7.34 -6.08
N ALA A 140 11.42 -7.27 -5.91
CA ALA A 140 10.58 -6.45 -6.75
C ALA A 140 10.69 -4.95 -6.40
N LYS A 141 11.85 -4.32 -6.66
CA LYS A 141 12.14 -2.90 -6.37
C LYS A 141 10.95 -1.99 -6.68
N ILE A 142 10.29 -1.55 -5.63
CA ILE A 142 9.23 -0.53 -5.65
C ILE A 142 9.91 0.76 -6.11
N ILE A 143 9.28 1.58 -6.96
CA ILE A 143 9.92 2.81 -7.50
C ILE A 143 10.07 3.90 -6.41
N VAL A 144 9.53 3.66 -5.22
CA VAL A 144 9.85 4.35 -3.96
C VAL A 144 10.32 3.28 -2.97
N ASP A 145 11.46 3.49 -2.33
CA ASP A 145 11.90 2.59 -1.25
C ASP A 145 10.89 2.76 -0.09
N LEU A 146 10.02 1.75 0.12
CA LEU A 146 8.98 1.76 1.16
C LEU A 146 9.58 1.82 2.56
N TYR A 147 10.79 1.28 2.68
CA TYR A 147 11.60 1.29 3.89
C TYR A 147 12.90 2.00 3.58
N LYS A 148 13.39 2.76 4.55
CA LYS A 148 14.67 3.47 4.41
C LYS A 148 15.85 2.49 4.30
N ASP A 149 15.79 1.40 5.04
CA ASP A 149 16.82 0.37 5.16
C ASP A 149 16.21 -0.96 5.64
N GLU A 150 17.03 -2.01 5.76
CA GLU A 150 16.59 -3.33 6.22
C GLU A 150 16.09 -3.33 7.67
N ASP A 151 16.63 -2.45 8.52
CA ASP A 151 16.21 -2.33 9.92
C ASP A 151 14.78 -1.78 10.00
N ASP A 152 14.46 -0.80 9.16
CA ASP A 152 13.11 -0.22 9.04
C ASP A 152 12.09 -1.24 8.50
N ALA A 153 12.49 -2.08 7.53
CA ALA A 153 11.67 -3.18 7.02
C ALA A 153 11.37 -4.22 8.09
N ASP A 154 12.38 -4.65 8.84
CA ASP A 154 12.25 -5.61 9.94
C ASP A 154 11.41 -5.04 11.09
N PHE A 155 11.58 -3.76 11.41
CA PHE A 155 10.74 -3.05 12.39
C PHE A 155 9.26 -3.08 11.98
N GLY A 156 8.94 -2.67 10.75
CA GLY A 156 7.57 -2.63 10.25
C GLY A 156 6.89 -3.99 10.25
N GLU A 157 7.60 -5.05 9.79
CA GLU A 157 7.07 -6.42 9.81
C GLU A 157 6.79 -6.90 11.24
N LYS A 158 7.73 -6.69 12.16
CA LYS A 158 7.59 -7.10 13.56
C LYS A 158 6.44 -6.36 14.25
N LEU A 159 6.34 -5.05 14.04
CA LEU A 159 5.30 -4.23 14.66
C LEU A 159 3.90 -4.71 14.22
N LEU A 160 3.72 -4.98 12.93
CA LEU A 160 2.48 -5.55 12.40
C LEU A 160 2.17 -6.90 13.04
N ARG A 161 3.17 -7.80 13.07
CA ARG A 161 3.04 -9.14 13.63
C ARG A 161 2.62 -9.12 15.10
N TYR A 162 3.29 -8.30 15.93
CA TYR A 162 2.95 -8.18 17.34
C TYR A 162 1.58 -7.54 17.55
N THR A 163 1.25 -6.49 16.79
CA THR A 163 -0.06 -5.83 16.86
C THR A 163 -1.20 -6.81 16.57
N VAL A 164 -1.04 -7.67 15.56
CA VAL A 164 -2.04 -8.69 15.20
C VAL A 164 -2.09 -9.81 16.24
N SER A 165 -0.93 -10.27 16.73
CA SER A 165 -0.84 -11.36 17.70
C SER A 165 -1.48 -10.99 19.05
N ASP A 166 -1.28 -9.75 19.49
CA ASP A 166 -1.76 -9.23 20.77
C ASP A 166 -3.10 -8.51 20.64
N ASN A 167 -3.74 -8.56 19.47
CA ASN A 167 -4.90 -7.75 19.14
C ASN A 167 -6.00 -7.80 20.21
N LYS A 168 -6.31 -9.01 20.68
CA LYS A 168 -7.36 -9.22 21.69
C LYS A 168 -6.98 -8.68 23.07
N GLU A 169 -5.75 -8.94 23.53
CA GLU A 169 -5.26 -8.44 24.82
C GLU A 169 -5.21 -6.90 24.82
N ASN A 170 -4.68 -6.32 23.75
CA ASN A 170 -4.59 -4.86 23.61
C ASN A 170 -5.98 -4.21 23.55
N GLU A 171 -6.95 -4.85 22.90
CA GLU A 171 -8.34 -4.38 22.86
C GLU A 171 -9.00 -4.38 24.24
N GLU A 172 -8.84 -5.45 25.01
CA GLU A 172 -9.34 -5.56 26.38
C GLU A 172 -8.68 -4.50 27.28
N LEU A 173 -7.38 -4.29 27.12
CA LEU A 173 -6.61 -3.30 27.86
C LEU A 173 -7.09 -1.87 27.56
N ILE A 174 -7.28 -1.51 26.29
CA ILE A 174 -7.82 -0.19 25.88
C ILE A 174 -9.26 -0.02 26.38
N SER A 175 -10.10 -1.04 26.23
CA SER A 175 -11.51 -1.03 26.69
C SER A 175 -11.59 -0.74 28.19
N SER A 176 -10.68 -1.31 28.99
CA SER A 176 -10.63 -1.07 30.44
C SER A 176 -10.41 0.39 30.83
N LYS A 177 -9.70 1.17 29.99
CA LYS A 177 -9.40 2.60 30.23
C LYS A 177 -10.40 3.56 29.58
N THR A 178 -11.25 3.04 28.71
CA THR A 178 -12.23 3.81 27.95
C THR A 178 -13.67 3.60 28.45
N ARG A 179 -13.88 2.85 29.54
CA ARG A 179 -15.22 2.56 30.10
C ARG A 179 -16.10 3.79 30.40
N ASN A 180 -15.51 4.95 30.65
CA ASN A 180 -16.24 6.21 30.88
C ASN A 180 -16.48 7.03 29.61
N TRP A 181 -15.99 6.54 28.48
CA TRP A 181 -16.18 7.14 27.16
C TRP A 181 -17.24 6.31 26.44
N ASP A 182 -18.10 6.97 25.66
CA ASP A 182 -19.00 6.28 24.74
C ASP A 182 -18.15 5.42 23.80
N THR A 183 -18.04 4.13 24.12
CA THR A 183 -17.18 3.16 23.42
C THR A 183 -17.63 2.98 21.98
N ASP A 184 -18.90 3.31 21.69
CA ASP A 184 -19.49 3.38 20.35
C ASP A 184 -19.06 4.60 19.52
N ARG A 185 -18.22 5.51 20.05
CA ARG A 185 -17.76 6.73 19.34
C ARG A 185 -16.24 6.85 19.19
N ILE A 186 -15.47 5.81 19.52
CA ILE A 186 -14.01 5.84 19.32
C ILE A 186 -13.72 5.48 17.87
N ALA A 187 -12.94 6.29 17.17
CA ALA A 187 -12.56 6.01 15.79
C ALA A 187 -11.77 4.68 15.72
N ALA A 188 -12.06 3.85 14.72
CA ALA A 188 -11.34 2.59 14.53
C ALA A 188 -9.82 2.82 14.38
N VAL A 189 -9.43 3.93 13.76
CA VAL A 189 -8.04 4.36 13.63
C VAL A 189 -7.41 4.64 15.00
N ASP A 190 -8.11 5.28 15.93
CA ASP A 190 -7.58 5.55 17.28
C ASP A 190 -7.28 4.24 18.02
N ILE A 191 -8.18 3.27 17.90
CA ILE A 191 -8.00 1.94 18.51
C ILE A 191 -6.79 1.25 17.89
N LEU A 192 -6.65 1.29 16.56
CA LEU A 192 -5.52 0.69 15.86
C LEU A 192 -4.18 1.33 16.27
N LEU A 193 -4.11 2.66 16.29
CA LEU A 193 -2.91 3.40 16.72
C LEU A 193 -2.55 3.06 18.16
N MET A 194 -3.52 2.98 19.08
CA MET A 194 -3.25 2.56 20.45
C MET A 194 -2.77 1.10 20.55
N LYS A 195 -3.33 0.19 19.74
CA LYS A 195 -2.88 -1.22 19.70
C LYS A 195 -1.43 -1.32 19.22
N MET A 196 -1.06 -0.58 18.18
CA MET A 196 0.31 -0.49 17.67
C MET A 196 1.25 0.13 18.71
N ALA A 197 0.84 1.22 19.37
CA ALA A 197 1.62 1.83 20.43
C ALA A 197 1.90 0.87 21.60
N ILE A 198 0.89 0.10 22.05
CA ILE A 198 1.08 -0.90 23.10
C ILE A 198 2.08 -1.97 22.64
N ALA A 199 1.92 -2.50 21.43
CA ALA A 199 2.83 -3.51 20.88
C ALA A 199 4.28 -2.99 20.79
N GLU A 200 4.47 -1.75 20.36
CA GLU A 200 5.79 -1.13 20.34
C GLU A 200 6.39 -0.97 21.75
N LEU A 201 5.57 -0.55 22.71
CA LEU A 201 5.98 -0.37 24.10
C LEU A 201 6.43 -1.68 24.75
N THR A 202 5.76 -2.79 24.48
CA THR A 202 5.99 -4.09 25.13
C THR A 202 7.05 -4.93 24.44
N HIS A 203 7.21 -4.84 23.12
CA HIS A 203 8.11 -5.72 22.36
C HIS A 203 9.41 -5.07 21.90
N PHE A 204 9.48 -3.74 21.83
CA PHE A 204 10.65 -3.03 21.31
C PHE A 204 11.39 -2.32 22.43
N ASP A 205 12.39 -2.99 23.01
CA ASP A 205 13.13 -2.51 24.18
C ASP A 205 14.05 -1.31 23.90
N GLN A 206 14.48 -1.12 22.64
CA GLN A 206 15.38 -0.04 22.25
C GLN A 206 14.69 1.31 22.04
N ILE A 207 13.35 1.34 21.92
CA ILE A 207 12.60 2.57 21.64
C ILE A 207 12.13 3.19 22.96
N PRO A 208 12.57 4.41 23.31
CA PRO A 208 12.15 5.06 24.55
C PRO A 208 10.64 5.29 24.58
N VAL A 209 10.02 5.05 25.74
CA VAL A 209 8.56 5.23 25.94
C VAL A 209 8.04 6.58 25.43
N LYS A 210 8.77 7.67 25.68
CA LYS A 210 8.37 9.01 25.26
C LYS A 210 8.38 9.18 23.73
N VAL A 211 9.32 8.52 23.04
CA VAL A 211 9.38 8.55 21.58
C VAL A 211 8.14 7.88 21.02
N THR A 212 7.86 6.64 21.42
CA THR A 212 6.64 5.92 21.06
C THR A 212 5.40 6.78 21.27
N LEU A 213 5.20 7.33 22.48
CA LEU A 213 4.03 8.16 22.76
C LEU A 213 3.89 9.35 21.80
N ASN A 214 4.97 10.10 21.56
CA ASN A 214 4.94 11.26 20.69
C ASN A 214 4.56 10.87 19.25
N GLU A 215 5.16 9.82 18.69
CA GLU A 215 4.90 9.39 17.31
C GLU A 215 3.44 9.01 17.11
N TYR A 216 2.85 8.20 17.99
CA TYR A 216 1.44 7.79 17.84
C TYR A 216 0.46 8.93 18.09
N ILE A 217 0.81 9.92 18.91
CA ILE A 217 0.01 11.14 19.07
C ILE A 217 0.06 11.97 17.78
N ASP A 218 1.22 12.10 17.16
CA ASP A 218 1.38 12.86 15.92
C ASP A 218 0.68 12.17 14.75
N LEU A 219 0.85 10.85 14.58
CA LEU A 219 0.09 10.05 13.60
C LEU A 219 -1.42 10.21 13.77
N SER A 220 -1.92 10.28 15.00
CA SER A 220 -3.36 10.44 15.21
C SER A 220 -3.93 11.79 14.77
N LYS A 221 -3.10 12.83 14.72
CA LYS A 221 -3.50 14.15 14.20
C LYS A 221 -3.63 14.13 12.68
N GLU A 222 -2.85 13.28 12.03
CA GLU A 222 -2.80 13.15 10.58
C GLU A 222 -3.89 12.19 10.07
N TYR A 223 -4.04 11.03 10.70
CA TYR A 223 -4.86 9.93 10.17
C TYR A 223 -6.24 9.76 10.84
N SER A 224 -6.55 10.53 11.88
CA SER A 224 -7.79 10.35 12.65
C SER A 224 -8.55 11.67 12.84
N THR A 225 -9.31 11.81 13.94
CA THR A 225 -10.15 12.98 14.17
C THR A 225 -9.35 14.15 14.77
N PRO A 226 -9.82 15.41 14.64
CA PRO A 226 -9.15 16.57 15.25
C PRO A 226 -8.93 16.49 16.77
N LYS A 227 -9.67 15.62 17.48
CA LYS A 227 -9.57 15.42 18.93
C LYS A 227 -8.73 14.19 19.31
N SER A 228 -8.31 13.38 18.34
CA SER A 228 -7.65 12.09 18.57
C SER A 228 -6.31 12.23 19.28
N GLY A 229 -5.49 13.23 18.96
CA GLY A 229 -4.21 13.45 19.64
C GLY A 229 -4.35 13.64 21.16
N GLN A 230 -5.32 14.45 21.61
CA GLN A 230 -5.55 14.65 23.04
C GLN A 230 -6.12 13.39 23.70
N PHE A 231 -7.03 12.70 23.00
CA PHE A 231 -7.65 11.47 23.47
C PHE A 231 -6.62 10.34 23.65
N ILE A 232 -5.85 10.04 22.60
CA ILE A 232 -4.83 8.99 22.61
C ILE A 232 -3.76 9.29 23.66
N ASN A 233 -3.27 10.53 23.77
CA ASN A 233 -2.32 10.91 24.81
C ASN A 233 -2.84 10.57 26.20
N GLY A 234 -4.08 10.96 26.53
CA GLY A 234 -4.67 10.71 27.83
C GLY A 234 -4.93 9.22 28.16
N ILE A 235 -5.12 8.38 27.15
CA ILE A 235 -5.29 6.93 27.32
C ILE A 235 -3.92 6.23 27.41
N LEU A 236 -2.99 6.52 26.50
CA LEU A 236 -1.67 5.92 26.49
C LEU A 236 -0.87 6.24 27.75
N ASP A 237 -0.97 7.45 28.32
CA ASP A 237 -0.34 7.77 29.61
C ASP A 237 -0.77 6.83 30.73
N LYS A 238 -2.08 6.52 30.82
CA LYS A 238 -2.64 5.60 31.81
C LYS A 238 -2.22 4.15 31.56
N LEU A 239 -2.15 3.77 30.28
CA LEU A 239 -1.73 2.43 29.86
C LEU A 239 -0.25 2.19 30.16
N VAL A 240 0.61 3.15 29.84
CA VAL A 240 2.05 3.10 30.15
C VAL A 240 2.28 2.96 31.65
N ALA A 241 1.54 3.71 32.47
CA ALA A 241 1.66 3.60 33.93
C ALA A 241 1.35 2.18 34.42
N GLN A 242 0.24 1.59 33.94
CA GLN A 242 -0.14 0.21 34.27
C GLN A 242 0.87 -0.82 33.76
N LEU A 243 1.28 -0.73 32.50
CA LEU A 243 2.21 -1.69 31.89
C LEU A 243 3.59 -1.67 32.56
N LYS A 244 4.02 -0.51 33.09
CA LYS A 244 5.23 -0.39 33.92
C LYS A 244 5.07 -1.08 35.27
N GLU A 245 3.91 -0.91 35.93
CA GLU A 245 3.60 -1.58 37.20
C GLU A 245 3.56 -3.11 37.04
N GLU A 246 2.99 -3.59 35.93
CA GLU A 246 2.96 -5.01 35.53
C GLU A 246 4.32 -5.53 35.03
N LYS A 247 5.35 -4.68 34.93
CA LYS A 247 6.68 -4.99 34.38
C LYS A 247 6.65 -5.53 32.94
N LYS A 248 5.63 -5.17 32.16
CA LYS A 248 5.50 -5.51 30.73
C LYS A 248 6.32 -4.59 29.82
N ILE A 249 6.71 -3.41 30.31
CA ILE A 249 7.60 -2.49 29.60
C ILE A 249 9.02 -2.61 30.17
N VAL A 250 9.92 -3.21 29.40
CA VAL A 250 11.35 -3.26 29.71
C VAL A 250 12.08 -2.52 28.59
N LYS A 251 12.71 -1.40 28.92
CA LYS A 251 13.46 -0.59 27.95
C LYS A 251 14.95 -0.62 28.26
N VAL A 252 15.77 -0.83 27.24
CA VAL A 252 17.22 -0.76 27.34
C VAL A 252 17.63 0.68 27.06
N GLY A 253 17.91 1.44 28.11
CA GLY A 253 18.39 2.81 27.96
C GLY A 253 19.77 2.85 27.34
N ARG A 254 19.93 3.44 26.15
CA ARG A 254 21.22 3.95 25.68
C ARG A 254 21.58 5.19 26.50
N GLY A 255 22.00 4.98 27.75
CA GLY A 255 22.28 6.08 28.69
C GLY A 255 22.79 5.66 30.07
N LEU A 256 23.32 4.44 30.22
CA LEU A 256 24.01 3.95 31.43
C LEU A 256 25.19 3.02 31.05
N MET A 257 26.03 3.45 30.11
CA MET A 257 27.43 3.02 30.01
C MET A 257 28.31 4.24 29.78
#